data_AF-A0A498NQI4-F1
#
_entry.id   AF-A0A498NQI4-F1
#
_cell.length_a   1.000
_cell.length_b   1.000
_cell.length_c   1.000
_cell.angle_alpha   90.00
_cell.angle_beta   90.00
_cell.angle_gamma   90.00
#
_symmetry.space_group_name_H-M   'P 1'
#
loop_
_entity.id
_entity.type
_entity.pdbx_description
1 polymer ?
#
loop_
_entity_poly.entity_id
_entity_poly.type
_entity_poly.pdbx_seq_one_letter_code
_entity_poly.pdbx_strand_id
1 'polypeptide(L)'
;MKRDEGIERLSACFHWTEFDGDDKRQYLHQQFVYDNVMFAVTRGLSWSAVGQVANITKDLLPKLKGLKTSEVICLAKDHLSLIEPRLSTAHHAVLLDYIVKTYVPHQRLYQAFLNGETGLRRIRCELEIECPPHPWPLSEGTDAVELEQQRDLKELSLAQSRKEAEIKELKETAEAQMMAALRASLESLPCEGWMSRQEVEELLRSFLQSQGDIIMEALMKEVCLTEDLLSQKSQLVQRHLTNQPVLPGKNCVVTPTKSKKKRS
;
A
#
# COMPACT_ATOMS: atom_id res chain seq x y z
N MET A 1 6.89 -8.53 37.91
CA MET A 1 6.18 -9.74 38.37
C MET A 1 5.33 -10.22 37.21
N LYS A 2 5.34 -11.51 36.88
CA LYS A 2 4.50 -12.02 35.79
C LYS A 2 3.03 -12.05 36.26
N ARG A 3 2.09 -11.87 35.34
CA ARG A 3 0.65 -11.78 35.65
C ARG A 3 0.17 -13.02 36.42
N ASP A 4 0.56 -14.20 35.97
CA ASP A 4 0.10 -15.47 36.53
C ASP A 4 0.63 -15.69 37.97
N GLU A 5 1.90 -15.35 38.23
CA GLU A 5 2.46 -15.33 39.59
C GLU A 5 1.69 -14.38 40.52
N GLY A 6 1.18 -13.27 39.98
CA GLY A 6 0.38 -12.29 40.73
C GLY A 6 -0.99 -12.83 41.10
N ILE A 7 -1.63 -13.53 40.17
CA ILE A 7 -2.92 -14.20 40.38
C ILE A 7 -2.78 -15.29 41.44
N GLU A 8 -1.73 -16.13 41.37
CA GLU A 8 -1.47 -17.18 42.35
C GLU A 8 -1.23 -16.64 43.76
N ARG A 9 -0.46 -15.56 43.91
CA ARG A 9 -0.24 -14.95 45.23
C ARG A 9 -1.50 -14.33 45.80
N LEU A 10 -2.30 -13.66 44.98
CA LEU A 10 -3.58 -13.09 45.41
C LEU A 10 -4.59 -14.20 45.75
N SER A 11 -4.61 -15.27 44.97
CA SER A 11 -5.54 -16.37 45.19
C SER A 11 -5.26 -17.11 46.50
N ALA A 12 -4.00 -17.21 46.92
CA ALA A 12 -3.62 -17.76 48.23
C ALA A 12 -4.16 -16.98 49.43
N CYS A 13 -4.61 -15.73 49.25
CA CYS A 13 -5.22 -14.92 50.31
C CYS A 13 -6.71 -15.20 50.52
N PHE A 14 -7.34 -16.02 49.67
CA PHE A 14 -8.77 -16.25 49.65
C PHE A 14 -9.13 -17.73 49.64
N HIS A 15 -10.25 -18.07 50.28
CA HIS A 15 -10.91 -19.36 50.10
C HIS A 15 -11.89 -19.25 48.92
N TRP A 16 -11.65 -19.97 47.84
CA TRP A 16 -12.48 -19.97 46.63
C TRP A 16 -13.43 -21.16 46.69
N THR A 17 -14.71 -20.91 46.97
CA THR A 17 -15.72 -21.97 47.14
C THR A 17 -16.81 -21.92 46.08
N GLU A 18 -16.87 -20.83 45.32
CA GLU A 18 -17.97 -20.51 44.41
C GLU A 18 -17.95 -21.32 43.11
N PHE A 19 -16.77 -21.86 42.75
CA PHE A 19 -16.55 -22.67 41.54
C PHE A 19 -15.72 -23.93 41.83
N ASP A 20 -15.83 -24.49 43.04
CA ASP A 20 -15.09 -25.68 43.45
C ASP A 20 -15.34 -26.86 42.49
N GLY A 21 -14.28 -27.54 42.07
CA GLY A 21 -14.30 -28.62 41.08
C GLY A 21 -14.24 -28.18 39.59
N ASP A 22 -14.16 -26.89 39.27
CA ASP A 22 -13.89 -26.38 37.92
C ASP A 22 -12.71 -25.39 37.92
N ASP A 23 -11.50 -25.94 37.77
CA ASP A 23 -10.23 -25.17 37.80
C ASP A 23 -10.22 -24.00 36.81
N LYS A 24 -10.87 -24.13 35.66
CA LYS A 24 -10.93 -23.07 34.64
C LYS A 24 -11.82 -21.94 35.09
N ARG A 25 -12.94 -22.27 35.74
CA ARG A 25 -13.83 -21.26 36.30
C ARG A 25 -13.21 -20.54 37.48
N GLN A 26 -12.62 -21.30 38.38
CA GLN A 26 -11.89 -20.74 39.49
C GLN A 26 -10.76 -19.80 39.02
N TYR A 27 -9.98 -20.18 38.00
CA TYR A 27 -8.92 -19.34 37.46
C TYR A 27 -9.44 -18.01 36.87
N LEU A 28 -10.54 -18.02 36.10
CA LEU A 28 -11.10 -16.78 35.55
C LEU A 28 -11.66 -15.86 36.66
N HIS A 29 -12.26 -16.44 37.70
CA HIS A 29 -12.73 -15.68 38.86
C HIS A 29 -11.56 -15.01 39.58
N GLN A 30 -10.46 -15.75 39.78
CA GLN A 30 -9.21 -15.20 40.34
C GLN A 30 -8.64 -14.08 39.45
N GLN A 31 -8.65 -14.26 38.13
CA GLN A 31 -8.18 -13.26 37.17
C GLN A 31 -9.04 -11.98 37.23
N PHE A 32 -10.36 -12.11 37.34
CA PHE A 32 -11.27 -10.98 37.48
C PHE A 32 -10.96 -10.15 38.75
N VAL A 33 -10.74 -10.82 39.88
CA VAL A 33 -10.36 -10.14 41.14
C VAL A 33 -9.00 -9.47 41.00
N TYR A 34 -8.02 -10.18 40.42
CA TYR A 34 -6.68 -9.64 40.20
C TYR A 34 -6.69 -8.38 39.32
N ASP A 35 -7.42 -8.39 38.21
CA ASP A 35 -7.47 -7.25 37.29
C ASP A 35 -8.07 -6.00 37.97
N ASN A 36 -9.10 -6.18 38.79
CA ASN A 36 -9.69 -5.09 39.59
C ASN A 36 -8.74 -4.56 40.68
N VAL A 37 -8.02 -5.46 41.35
CA VAL A 37 -7.01 -5.11 42.36
C VAL A 37 -5.85 -4.33 41.72
N MET A 38 -5.34 -4.81 40.59
CA MET A 38 -4.27 -4.15 39.86
C MET A 38 -4.70 -2.78 39.34
N PHE A 39 -5.96 -2.65 38.90
CA PHE A 39 -6.52 -1.35 38.55
C PHE A 39 -6.57 -0.41 39.76
N ALA A 40 -7.04 -0.88 40.92
CA ALA A 40 -7.06 -0.07 42.15
C ALA A 40 -5.65 0.38 42.58
N VAL A 41 -4.65 -0.50 42.50
CA VAL A 41 -3.23 -0.17 42.76
C VAL A 41 -2.73 0.89 41.78
N THR A 42 -3.01 0.72 40.48
CA THR A 42 -2.59 1.66 39.42
C THR A 42 -3.22 3.05 39.59
N ARG A 43 -4.43 3.11 40.17
CA ARG A 43 -5.12 4.36 40.49
C ARG A 43 -4.65 5.01 41.80
N GLY A 44 -3.71 4.41 42.52
CA GLY A 44 -3.11 4.98 43.72
C GLY A 44 -3.98 4.87 44.97
N LEU A 45 -4.87 3.88 45.05
CA LEU A 45 -5.65 3.64 46.26
C LEU A 45 -4.75 3.16 47.41
N SER A 46 -5.16 3.44 48.66
CA SER A 46 -4.47 2.92 49.84
C SER A 46 -4.52 1.40 49.88
N TRP A 47 -3.50 0.76 50.47
CA TRP A 47 -3.47 -0.70 50.61
C TRP A 47 -4.70 -1.27 51.35
N SER A 48 -5.24 -0.53 52.32
CA SER A 48 -6.48 -0.90 53.01
C SER A 48 -7.70 -0.92 52.09
N ALA A 49 -7.81 0.03 51.16
CA ALA A 49 -8.88 0.09 50.18
C ALA A 49 -8.68 -0.97 49.08
N VAL A 50 -7.44 -1.20 48.64
CA VAL A 50 -7.10 -2.25 47.66
C VAL A 50 -7.50 -3.64 48.17
N GLY A 51 -7.22 -3.95 49.45
CA GLY A 51 -7.65 -5.21 50.06
C GLY A 51 -9.18 -5.37 50.10
N GLN A 52 -9.91 -4.28 50.35
CA GLN A 52 -11.37 -4.31 50.31
C GLN A 52 -11.94 -4.45 48.90
N VAL A 53 -11.31 -3.82 47.90
CA VAL A 53 -11.65 -4.04 46.48
C VAL A 53 -11.50 -5.52 46.13
N ALA A 54 -10.44 -6.19 46.60
CA ALA A 54 -10.27 -7.62 46.39
C ALA A 54 -11.44 -8.44 46.98
N ASN A 55 -11.81 -8.17 48.24
CA ASN A 55 -12.94 -8.84 48.89
C ASN A 55 -14.26 -8.61 48.14
N ILE A 56 -14.54 -7.36 47.79
CA ILE A 56 -15.81 -6.97 47.15
C ILE A 56 -15.91 -7.56 45.76
N THR A 57 -14.84 -7.51 44.96
CA THR A 57 -14.87 -8.01 43.59
C THR A 57 -14.91 -9.53 43.54
N LYS A 58 -14.32 -10.21 44.53
CA LYS A 58 -14.50 -11.65 44.73
C LYS A 58 -15.97 -11.99 44.91
N ASP A 59 -16.67 -11.29 45.82
CA ASP A 59 -18.08 -11.55 46.11
C ASP A 59 -19.02 -11.09 45.00
N LEU A 60 -18.59 -10.10 44.20
CA LEU A 60 -19.40 -9.51 43.14
C LEU A 60 -19.63 -10.48 41.98
N LEU A 61 -18.58 -11.08 41.43
CA LEU A 61 -18.66 -11.86 40.17
C LEU A 61 -19.73 -12.99 40.21
N PRO A 62 -19.82 -13.83 41.26
CA PRO A 62 -20.85 -14.87 41.35
C PRO A 62 -22.28 -14.30 41.40
N LYS A 63 -22.46 -13.13 42.03
CA LYS A 63 -23.77 -12.46 42.17
C LYS A 63 -24.26 -11.81 40.87
N LEU A 64 -23.39 -11.65 39.88
CA LEU A 64 -23.77 -11.10 38.57
C LEU A 64 -24.54 -12.11 37.69
N LYS A 65 -24.63 -13.37 38.11
CA LYS A 65 -25.32 -14.43 37.38
C LYS A 65 -26.81 -14.11 37.18
N GLY A 66 -27.27 -14.17 35.94
CA GLY A 66 -28.67 -13.94 35.55
C GLY A 66 -29.14 -12.49 35.56
N LEU A 67 -28.30 -11.52 35.92
CA LEU A 67 -28.69 -10.10 36.04
C LEU A 67 -28.68 -9.37 34.70
N LYS A 68 -29.59 -8.39 34.54
CA LYS A 68 -29.61 -7.44 33.43
C LYS A 68 -28.55 -6.35 33.63
N THR A 69 -28.15 -5.66 32.55
CA THR A 69 -27.10 -4.64 32.59
C THR A 69 -27.38 -3.52 33.61
N SER A 70 -28.62 -3.06 33.74
CA SER A 70 -29.00 -2.05 34.75
C SER A 70 -28.82 -2.54 36.18
N GLU A 71 -29.15 -3.81 36.44
CA GLU A 71 -29.02 -4.45 37.76
C GLU A 71 -27.55 -4.68 38.12
N VAL A 72 -26.72 -5.03 37.15
CA VAL A 72 -25.27 -5.16 37.30
C VAL A 72 -24.63 -3.85 37.74
N ILE A 73 -25.02 -2.72 37.11
CA ILE A 73 -24.48 -1.39 37.45
C ILE A 73 -24.89 -1.00 38.88
N CYS A 74 -26.15 -1.24 39.26
CA CYS A 74 -26.62 -0.98 40.62
C CYS A 74 -25.86 -1.85 41.63
N LEU A 75 -25.75 -3.16 41.39
CA LEU A 75 -25.08 -4.08 42.29
C LEU A 75 -23.59 -3.73 42.47
N ALA A 76 -22.88 -3.41 41.39
CA ALA A 76 -21.48 -3.00 41.46
C ALA A 76 -21.32 -1.69 42.26
N LYS A 77 -22.22 -0.73 42.07
CA LYS A 77 -22.22 0.53 42.82
C LYS A 77 -22.46 0.30 44.31
N ASP A 78 -23.44 -0.53 44.66
CA ASP A 78 -23.77 -0.85 46.05
C ASP A 78 -22.61 -1.56 46.73
N HIS A 79 -21.98 -2.51 46.05
CA HIS A 79 -20.81 -3.22 46.52
C HIS A 79 -19.60 -2.31 46.77
N LEU A 80 -19.32 -1.35 45.89
CA LEU A 80 -18.25 -0.37 46.09
C LEU A 80 -18.52 0.61 47.24
N SER A 81 -19.80 0.85 47.56
CA SER A 81 -20.18 1.71 48.67
C SER A 81 -19.88 1.13 50.06
N LEU A 82 -19.56 -0.17 50.13
CA LEU A 82 -19.21 -0.89 51.36
C LEU A 82 -17.73 -0.71 51.77
N ILE A 83 -16.91 -0.01 50.97
CA ILE A 83 -15.49 0.21 51.28
C ILE A 83 -15.34 1.28 52.36
N GLU A 84 -14.63 0.96 53.44
CA GLU A 84 -14.37 1.82 54.60
C GLU A 84 -12.85 2.02 54.85
N PRO A 85 -12.35 3.26 54.99
CA PRO A 85 -13.08 4.52 54.90
C PRO A 85 -13.60 4.76 53.48
N ARG A 86 -14.76 5.42 53.38
CA ARG A 86 -15.39 5.73 52.08
C ARG A 86 -14.38 6.26 51.08
N LEU A 87 -14.35 5.63 49.92
CA LEU A 87 -13.58 6.11 48.79
C LEU A 87 -13.99 7.54 48.43
N SER A 88 -13.03 8.33 47.93
CA SER A 88 -13.35 9.61 47.33
C SER A 88 -14.33 9.41 46.16
N THR A 89 -15.18 10.41 45.92
CA THR A 89 -16.16 10.36 44.84
C THR A 89 -15.52 10.07 43.48
N ALA A 90 -14.30 10.58 43.25
CA ALA A 90 -13.52 10.30 42.05
C ALA A 90 -13.06 8.84 41.96
N HIS A 91 -12.49 8.27 43.02
CA HIS A 91 -12.06 6.86 43.02
C HIS A 91 -13.23 5.90 42.88
N HIS A 92 -14.36 6.20 43.53
CA HIS A 92 -15.58 5.40 43.39
C HIS A 92 -16.10 5.42 41.95
N ALA A 93 -16.15 6.59 41.29
CA ALA A 93 -16.61 6.69 39.91
C ALA A 93 -15.70 5.93 38.94
N VAL A 94 -14.39 6.04 39.12
CA VAL A 94 -13.39 5.39 38.25
C VAL A 94 -13.39 3.86 38.39
N LEU A 95 -13.57 3.34 39.61
CA LEU A 95 -13.70 1.89 39.84
C LEU A 95 -15.00 1.33 39.27
N LEU A 96 -16.12 2.04 39.49
CA LEU A 96 -17.41 1.64 38.92
C LEU A 96 -17.35 1.64 37.39
N ASP A 97 -16.81 2.69 36.78
CA ASP A 97 -16.62 2.79 35.32
C ASP A 97 -15.76 1.64 34.79
N TYR A 98 -14.68 1.29 35.49
CA TYR A 98 -13.83 0.16 35.12
C TYR A 98 -14.58 -1.18 35.17
N ILE A 99 -15.28 -1.48 36.26
CA ILE A 99 -16.06 -2.73 36.40
C ILE A 99 -17.14 -2.81 35.32
N VAL A 100 -17.84 -1.71 35.05
CA VAL A 100 -18.89 -1.66 34.03
C VAL A 100 -18.30 -1.84 32.63
N LYS A 101 -17.22 -1.15 32.28
CA LYS A 101 -16.57 -1.26 30.97
C LYS A 101 -15.88 -2.61 30.72
N THR A 102 -15.48 -3.31 31.77
CA THR A 102 -14.87 -4.64 31.65
C THR A 102 -15.92 -5.75 31.58
N TYR A 103 -17.00 -5.64 32.36
CA TYR A 103 -18.01 -6.68 32.43
C TYR A 103 -19.09 -6.56 31.36
N VAL A 104 -19.69 -5.37 31.15
CA VAL A 104 -20.89 -5.19 30.30
C VAL A 104 -20.65 -5.58 28.84
N PRO A 105 -19.56 -5.16 28.16
CA PRO A 105 -19.31 -5.57 26.79
C PRO A 105 -19.15 -7.09 26.62
N HIS A 106 -18.75 -7.77 27.70
CA HIS A 106 -18.48 -9.21 27.72
C HIS A 106 -19.51 -9.98 28.54
N GLN A 107 -20.67 -9.36 28.85
CA GLN A 107 -21.67 -9.93 29.76
C GLN A 107 -22.13 -11.32 29.28
N ARG A 108 -22.33 -11.53 27.97
CA ARG A 108 -22.72 -12.85 27.43
C ARG A 108 -21.67 -13.93 27.69
N LEU A 109 -20.38 -13.59 27.64
CA LEU A 109 -19.28 -14.51 27.92
C LEU A 109 -19.22 -14.85 29.40
N TYR A 110 -19.32 -13.83 30.27
CA TYR A 110 -19.39 -14.03 31.72
C TYR A 110 -20.63 -14.82 32.13
N GLN A 111 -21.79 -14.61 31.50
CA GLN A 111 -23.00 -15.38 31.78
C GLN A 111 -22.87 -16.85 31.34
N ALA A 112 -22.31 -17.13 30.16
CA ALA A 112 -22.04 -18.50 29.73
C ALA A 112 -21.11 -19.23 30.72
N PHE A 113 -20.09 -18.51 31.18
CA PHE A 113 -19.18 -18.95 32.22
C PHE A 113 -19.89 -19.22 33.57
N LEU A 114 -20.69 -18.28 34.07
CA LEU A 114 -21.38 -18.38 35.37
C LEU A 114 -22.51 -19.42 35.38
N ASN A 115 -23.18 -19.61 34.25
CA ASN A 115 -24.22 -20.62 34.06
C ASN A 115 -23.64 -22.02 33.87
N GLY A 116 -22.34 -22.08 33.61
CA GLY A 116 -21.63 -23.30 33.35
C GLY A 116 -22.05 -24.05 32.10
N GLU A 117 -22.65 -23.32 31.16
CA GLU A 117 -22.98 -23.80 29.84
C GLU A 117 -21.69 -23.94 29.03
N THR A 118 -21.04 -25.09 29.13
CA THR A 118 -19.97 -25.54 28.22
C THR A 118 -20.51 -25.94 26.85
N GLY A 119 -21.83 -25.78 26.62
CA GLY A 119 -22.55 -26.06 25.38
C GLY A 119 -22.28 -25.07 24.25
N LEU A 120 -21.11 -24.40 24.22
CA LEU A 120 -20.62 -23.84 22.98
C LEU A 120 -20.38 -25.02 22.05
N ARG A 121 -21.34 -25.31 21.16
CA ARG A 121 -21.11 -26.18 20.00
C ARG A 121 -19.83 -25.65 19.38
N ARG A 122 -18.73 -26.40 19.51
CA ARG A 122 -17.45 -26.03 18.91
C ARG A 122 -17.73 -25.88 17.42
N ILE A 123 -17.84 -24.64 16.96
CA ILE A 123 -18.00 -24.37 15.54
C ILE A 123 -16.63 -24.68 14.95
N ARG A 124 -16.43 -25.93 14.53
CA ARG A 124 -15.34 -26.30 13.63
C ARG A 124 -15.75 -25.77 12.26
N CYS A 125 -15.37 -24.52 11.98
CA CYS A 125 -15.29 -24.05 10.61
C CYS A 125 -13.96 -24.57 10.06
N GLU A 126 -14.01 -25.59 9.21
CA GLU A 126 -12.91 -25.88 8.29
C GLU A 126 -12.98 -24.78 7.23
N LEU A 127 -12.19 -23.73 7.44
CA LEU A 127 -12.05 -22.65 6.48
C LEU A 127 -10.92 -23.03 5.54
N GLU A 128 -11.26 -23.39 4.31
CA GLU A 128 -10.28 -23.46 3.23
C GLU A 128 -9.84 -22.04 2.91
N ILE A 129 -8.66 -21.66 3.43
CA ILE A 129 -8.03 -20.40 3.09
C ILE A 129 -7.37 -20.62 1.73
N GLU A 130 -7.99 -20.12 0.66
CA GLU A 130 -7.31 -20.01 -0.62
C GLU A 130 -6.12 -19.07 -0.45
N CYS A 131 -4.92 -19.64 -0.41
CA CYS A 131 -3.71 -18.84 -0.44
C CYS A 131 -3.62 -18.17 -1.82
N PRO A 132 -3.40 -16.84 -1.88
CA PRO A 132 -3.11 -16.20 -3.15
C PRO A 132 -1.91 -16.89 -3.82
N PRO A 133 -1.88 -16.97 -5.16
CA PRO A 133 -0.77 -17.57 -5.87
C PRO A 133 0.55 -16.94 -5.39
N HIS A 134 1.57 -17.78 -5.20
CA HIS A 134 2.86 -17.30 -4.73
C HIS A 134 3.35 -16.19 -5.68
N PRO A 135 3.73 -15.02 -5.15
CA PRO A 135 4.28 -13.97 -5.99
C PRO A 135 5.53 -14.50 -6.67
N TRP A 136 5.70 -14.14 -7.94
CA TRP A 136 6.88 -14.50 -8.70
C TRP A 136 8.13 -13.98 -7.99
N PRO A 137 9.26 -14.72 -8.06
CA PRO A 137 10.52 -14.26 -7.52
C PRO A 137 10.88 -12.87 -8.05
N LEU A 138 11.41 -12.00 -7.19
CA LEU A 138 11.87 -10.66 -7.61
C LEU A 138 12.99 -10.71 -8.66
N SER A 139 13.69 -11.85 -8.78
CA SER A 139 14.67 -12.10 -9.85
C SER A 139 14.05 -12.15 -11.25
N GLU A 140 12.74 -12.39 -11.36
CA GLU A 140 12.00 -12.35 -12.62
C GLU A 140 11.38 -10.97 -12.88
N GLY A 141 11.48 -10.05 -11.91
CA GLY A 141 11.04 -8.67 -12.07
C GLY A 141 12.06 -7.84 -12.87
N THR A 142 11.57 -6.93 -13.70
CA THR A 142 12.39 -5.87 -14.28
C THR A 142 12.53 -4.73 -13.27
N ASP A 143 13.72 -4.14 -13.18
CA ASP A 143 13.93 -2.98 -12.33
C ASP A 143 13.03 -1.82 -12.77
N ALA A 144 12.49 -1.06 -11.82
CA ALA A 144 11.55 0.03 -12.13
C ALA A 144 12.20 1.11 -13.01
N VAL A 145 13.49 1.39 -12.79
CA VAL A 145 14.26 2.35 -13.59
C VAL A 145 14.50 1.80 -14.98
N GLU A 146 14.86 0.52 -15.10
CA GLU A 146 15.01 -0.13 -16.41
C GLU A 146 13.70 -0.12 -17.21
N LEU A 147 12.57 -0.38 -16.56
CA LEU A 147 11.26 -0.37 -17.20
C LEU A 147 10.86 1.03 -17.68
N GLU A 148 11.11 2.06 -16.88
CA GLU A 148 10.88 3.45 -17.28
C GLU A 148 11.78 3.86 -18.45
N GLN A 149 13.05 3.49 -18.41
CA GLN A 149 13.97 3.72 -19.52
C GLN A 149 13.52 3.02 -20.81
N GLN A 150 13.05 1.77 -20.73
CA GLN A 150 12.53 1.04 -21.89
C GLN A 150 11.28 1.72 -22.47
N ARG A 151 10.41 2.28 -21.62
CA ARG A 151 9.23 3.03 -22.05
C ARG A 151 9.65 4.30 -22.81
N ASP A 152 10.55 5.08 -22.23
CA ASP A 152 11.01 6.34 -22.81
C ASP A 152 11.74 6.11 -24.15
N LEU A 153 12.55 5.04 -24.25
CA LEU A 153 13.21 4.65 -25.50
C LEU A 153 12.20 4.26 -26.60
N LYS A 154 11.14 3.52 -26.25
CA LYS A 154 10.07 3.16 -27.19
C LYS A 154 9.34 4.40 -27.69
N GLU A 155 9.04 5.35 -26.80
CA GLU A 155 8.38 6.60 -27.17
C GLU A 155 9.24 7.43 -28.14
N LEU A 156 10.53 7.58 -27.84
CA LEU A 156 11.48 8.27 -28.73
C LEU A 156 11.62 7.58 -30.08
N SER A 157 11.71 6.25 -30.10
CA SER A 157 11.79 5.47 -31.35
C SER A 157 10.54 5.64 -32.21
N LEU A 158 9.35 5.70 -31.59
CA LEU A 158 8.09 5.94 -32.30
C LEU A 158 8.04 7.38 -32.85
N ALA A 159 8.45 8.38 -32.06
CA ALA A 159 8.51 9.77 -32.50
C ALA A 159 9.47 9.95 -33.69
N GLN A 160 10.63 9.31 -33.66
CA GLN A 160 11.59 9.32 -34.77
C GLN A 160 10.99 8.69 -36.03
N SER A 161 10.35 7.52 -35.92
CA SER A 161 9.72 6.86 -37.06
C SER A 161 8.62 7.70 -37.70
N ARG A 162 7.85 8.45 -36.88
CA ARG A 162 6.85 9.41 -37.37
C ARG A 162 7.49 10.55 -38.17
N LYS A 163 8.58 11.14 -37.68
CA LYS A 163 9.31 12.20 -38.38
C LYS A 163 9.93 11.71 -39.69
N GLU A 164 10.49 10.50 -39.71
CA GLU A 164 11.01 9.89 -40.94
C GLU A 164 9.90 9.66 -41.98
N ALA A 165 8.71 9.24 -41.53
CA ALA A 165 7.53 9.10 -42.40
C ALA A 165 7.04 10.46 -42.93
N GLU A 166 7.00 11.50 -42.10
CA GLU A 166 6.61 12.86 -42.47
C GLU A 166 7.56 13.45 -43.53
N ILE A 167 8.87 13.27 -43.38
CA ILE A 167 9.87 13.69 -44.39
C ILE A 167 9.63 12.95 -45.71
N LYS A 168 9.33 11.64 -45.65
CA LYS A 168 9.05 10.85 -46.85
C LYS A 168 7.79 11.34 -47.57
N GLU A 169 6.71 11.57 -46.83
CA GLU A 169 5.46 12.11 -47.36
C GLU A 169 5.64 13.51 -47.96
N LEU A 170 6.43 14.36 -47.31
CA LEU A 170 6.74 15.71 -47.81
C LEU A 170 7.44 15.66 -49.18
N LYS A 171 8.35 14.69 -49.39
CA LYS A 171 9.01 14.49 -50.68
C LYS A 171 8.04 14.02 -51.75
N GLU A 172 7.24 13.00 -51.44
CA GLU A 172 6.24 12.44 -52.36
C GLU A 172 5.19 13.50 -52.75
N THR A 173 4.76 14.34 -51.81
CA THR A 173 3.80 15.43 -52.06
C THR A 173 4.41 16.55 -52.89
N ALA A 174 5.65 16.95 -52.64
CA ALA A 174 6.36 17.95 -53.45
C ALA A 174 6.56 17.46 -54.90
N GLU A 175 6.94 16.20 -55.10
CA GLU A 175 7.04 15.58 -56.42
C GLU A 175 5.69 15.56 -57.15
N ALA A 176 4.61 15.19 -56.45
CA ALA A 176 3.27 15.18 -57.00
C ALA A 176 2.80 16.59 -57.38
N GLN A 177 3.09 17.61 -56.55
CA GLN A 177 2.77 19.01 -56.84
C GLN A 177 3.54 19.53 -58.05
N MET A 178 4.84 19.24 -58.15
CA MET A 178 5.67 19.58 -59.29
C MET A 178 5.13 18.95 -60.59
N MET A 179 4.72 17.68 -60.54
CA MET A 179 4.10 16.98 -61.68
C MET A 179 2.73 17.55 -62.06
N ALA A 180 1.91 17.93 -61.08
CA ALA A 180 0.62 18.55 -61.31
C ALA A 180 0.77 19.95 -61.94
N ALA A 181 1.72 20.76 -61.45
CA ALA A 181 2.04 22.06 -62.01
C ALA A 181 2.52 21.94 -63.48
N LEU A 182 3.33 20.93 -63.79
CA LEU A 182 3.75 20.63 -65.16
C LEU A 182 2.56 20.28 -66.05
N ARG A 183 1.65 19.40 -65.60
CA ARG A 183 0.45 19.04 -66.37
C ARG A 183 -0.44 20.24 -66.62
N ALA A 184 -0.71 21.05 -65.59
CA ALA A 184 -1.51 22.26 -65.73
C ALA A 184 -0.88 23.25 -66.72
N SER A 185 0.45 23.42 -66.69
CA SER A 185 1.17 24.25 -67.66
C SER A 185 1.05 23.71 -69.07
N LEU A 186 1.11 22.38 -69.26
CA LEU A 186 0.95 21.74 -70.57
C LEU A 186 -0.49 21.85 -71.10
N GLU A 187 -1.49 21.74 -70.24
CA GLU A 187 -2.91 21.89 -70.59
C GLU A 187 -3.29 23.35 -70.92
N SER A 188 -2.54 24.32 -70.38
CA SER A 188 -2.75 25.75 -70.68
C SER A 188 -2.21 26.20 -72.05
N LEU A 189 -1.49 25.31 -72.76
CA LEU A 189 -0.95 25.61 -74.09
C LEU A 189 -2.06 25.59 -75.15
N PRO A 190 -2.03 26.50 -76.15
CA PRO A 190 -2.98 26.47 -77.25
C PRO A 190 -2.85 25.18 -78.08
N CYS A 191 -3.96 24.46 -78.29
CA CYS A 191 -3.96 23.26 -79.15
C CYS A 191 -3.69 23.58 -80.63
N GLU A 192 -4.02 24.79 -81.09
CA GLU A 192 -3.72 25.29 -82.45
C GLU A 192 -3.42 26.81 -82.40
N GLY A 193 -2.24 27.22 -82.90
CA GLY A 193 -1.81 28.62 -82.97
C GLY A 193 -0.29 28.79 -82.81
N TRP A 194 0.25 29.89 -83.33
CA TRP A 194 1.67 30.27 -83.15
C TRP A 194 1.77 31.11 -81.87
N MET A 195 2.53 30.64 -80.87
CA MET A 195 2.87 31.47 -79.71
C MET A 195 3.95 32.46 -80.09
N SER A 196 3.81 33.71 -79.63
CA SER A 196 4.89 34.68 -79.70
C SER A 196 6.02 34.28 -78.74
N ARG A 197 7.25 34.70 -79.08
CA ARG A 197 8.42 34.49 -78.21
C ARG A 197 8.20 35.01 -76.78
N GLN A 198 7.47 36.11 -76.65
CA GLN A 198 7.24 36.78 -75.37
C GLN A 198 6.31 35.96 -74.46
N GLU A 199 5.26 35.36 -75.03
CA GLU A 199 4.34 34.46 -74.31
C GLU A 199 5.04 33.18 -73.85
N VAL A 200 5.95 32.63 -74.68
CA VAL A 200 6.75 31.45 -74.30
C VAL A 200 7.71 31.79 -73.15
N GLU A 201 8.37 32.95 -73.20
CA GLU A 201 9.27 33.39 -72.13
C GLU A 201 8.54 33.64 -70.80
N GLU A 202 7.32 34.19 -70.85
CA GLU A 202 6.50 34.44 -69.66
C GLU A 202 5.95 33.13 -69.05
N LEU A 203 5.52 32.18 -69.90
CA LEU A 203 5.13 30.84 -69.46
C LEU A 203 6.30 30.10 -68.80
N LEU A 204 7.48 30.13 -69.42
CA LEU A 204 8.69 29.53 -68.83
C LEU A 204 9.06 30.18 -67.50
N ARG A 205 9.00 31.52 -67.38
CA ARG A 205 9.28 32.21 -66.12
C ARG A 205 8.30 31.82 -65.02
N SER A 206 7.00 31.85 -65.30
CA SER A 206 5.97 31.49 -64.33
C SER A 206 6.05 30.02 -63.91
N PHE A 207 6.28 29.10 -64.86
CA PHE A 207 6.52 27.69 -64.55
C PHE A 207 7.76 27.52 -63.66
N LEU A 208 8.91 28.06 -64.06
CA LEU A 208 10.15 27.95 -63.27
C LEU A 208 10.01 28.57 -61.89
N GLN A 209 9.27 29.67 -61.77
CA GLN A 209 9.01 30.31 -60.48
C GLN A 209 8.12 29.44 -59.59
N SER A 210 7.01 28.92 -60.11
CA SER A 210 6.16 27.98 -59.35
C SER A 210 6.90 26.71 -58.90
N GLN A 211 7.77 26.15 -59.74
CA GLN A 211 8.61 25.01 -59.37
C GLN A 211 9.63 25.38 -58.29
N GLY A 212 10.25 26.55 -58.42
CA GLY A 212 11.16 27.10 -57.41
C GLY A 212 10.47 27.28 -56.05
N ASP A 213 9.23 27.78 -56.05
CA ASP A 213 8.45 27.99 -54.82
C ASP A 213 8.09 26.66 -54.13
N ILE A 214 7.63 25.66 -54.89
CA ILE A 214 7.33 24.31 -54.37
C ILE A 214 8.58 23.67 -53.76
N ILE A 215 9.71 23.74 -54.46
CA ILE A 215 10.99 23.18 -53.99
C ILE A 215 11.46 23.91 -52.73
N MET A 216 11.39 25.24 -52.73
CA MET A 216 11.81 26.05 -51.58
C MET A 216 10.98 25.72 -50.33
N GLU A 217 9.65 25.68 -50.47
CA GLU A 217 8.76 25.36 -49.36
C GLU A 217 9.00 23.94 -48.81
N ALA A 218 9.17 22.96 -49.71
CA ALA A 218 9.47 21.59 -49.33
C ALA A 218 10.83 21.48 -48.61
N LEU A 219 11.88 22.11 -49.14
CA LEU A 219 13.21 22.11 -48.53
C LEU A 219 13.21 22.79 -47.16
N MET A 220 12.52 23.93 -47.01
CA MET A 220 12.43 24.61 -45.71
C MET A 220 11.79 23.70 -44.65
N LYS A 221 10.70 23.02 -45.00
CA LYS A 221 10.04 22.07 -44.09
C LYS A 221 10.93 20.84 -43.80
N GLU A 222 11.62 20.30 -44.80
CA GLU A 222 12.53 19.18 -44.62
C GLU A 222 13.70 19.54 -43.70
N VAL A 223 14.29 20.73 -43.82
CA VAL A 223 15.36 21.20 -42.94
C VAL A 223 14.88 21.25 -41.49
N CYS A 224 13.72 21.86 -41.22
CA CYS A 224 13.15 21.88 -39.87
C CYS A 224 12.92 20.47 -39.31
N LEU A 225 12.33 19.57 -40.10
CA LEU A 225 12.05 18.20 -39.67
C LEU A 225 13.32 17.37 -39.45
N THR A 226 14.36 17.59 -40.26
CA THR A 226 15.65 16.90 -40.12
C THR A 226 16.44 17.42 -38.93
N GLU A 227 16.41 18.71 -38.63
CA GLU A 227 16.99 19.28 -37.41
C GLU A 227 16.34 18.71 -36.16
N ASP A 228 15.00 18.67 -36.12
CA ASP A 228 14.23 18.02 -35.04
C ASP A 228 14.65 16.56 -34.85
N LEU A 229 14.73 15.82 -35.96
CA LEU A 229 15.08 14.40 -35.95
C LEU A 229 16.53 14.17 -35.47
N LEU A 230 17.47 15.01 -35.88
CA LEU A 230 18.87 14.93 -35.42
C LEU A 230 18.98 15.26 -33.93
N SER A 231 18.22 16.25 -33.45
CA SER A 231 18.12 16.56 -32.03
C SER A 231 17.59 15.37 -31.22
N GLN A 232 16.52 14.73 -31.71
CA GLN A 232 15.95 13.53 -31.08
C GLN A 232 16.93 12.34 -31.09
N LYS A 233 17.63 12.10 -32.22
CA LYS A 233 18.66 11.05 -32.32
C LYS A 233 19.82 11.31 -31.36
N SER A 234 20.26 12.56 -31.24
CA SER A 234 21.30 12.95 -30.28
C SER A 234 20.87 12.66 -28.84
N GLN A 235 19.63 12.99 -28.47
CA GLN A 235 19.10 12.68 -27.14
C GLN A 235 19.05 11.17 -26.87
N LEU A 236 18.69 10.36 -27.87
CA LEU A 236 18.65 8.90 -27.75
C LEU A 236 20.06 8.33 -27.52
N VAL A 237 21.05 8.77 -28.30
CA VAL A 237 22.46 8.36 -28.13
C VAL A 237 22.98 8.77 -26.76
N GLN A 238 22.70 9.99 -26.31
CA GLN A 238 23.12 10.46 -24.99
C GLN A 238 22.49 9.64 -23.86
N ARG A 239 21.19 9.33 -23.93
CA ARG A 239 20.52 8.46 -22.95
C ARG A 239 21.13 7.05 -22.93
N HIS A 240 21.44 6.45 -24.09
CA HIS A 240 22.11 5.14 -24.13
C HIS A 240 23.52 5.16 -23.52
N LEU A 241 24.29 6.22 -23.74
CA LEU A 241 25.64 6.36 -23.17
C LEU A 241 25.62 6.58 -21.66
N THR A 242 24.67 7.37 -21.15
CA THR A 242 24.58 7.68 -19.70
C THR A 242 24.03 6.50 -18.90
N ASN A 243 23.30 5.59 -19.55
CA ASN A 243 22.64 4.45 -18.92
C ASN A 243 23.43 3.12 -19.04
N GLN A 244 24.68 3.15 -19.53
CA GLN A 244 25.55 1.97 -19.36
C GLN A 244 25.87 1.81 -17.87
N PRO A 245 25.63 0.62 -17.27
CA PRO A 245 26.02 0.40 -15.90
C PRO A 245 27.54 0.51 -15.79
N VAL A 246 28.00 1.47 -14.99
CA VAL A 246 29.37 1.48 -14.48
C VAL A 246 29.51 0.19 -13.66
N LEU A 247 30.15 -0.83 -14.24
CA LEU A 247 30.53 -2.03 -13.50
C LEU A 247 31.45 -1.60 -12.36
N PRO A 248 31.08 -1.78 -11.08
CA PRO A 248 32.04 -1.60 -9.99
C PRO A 248 33.12 -2.66 -10.16
N GLY A 249 34.38 -2.20 -10.25
CA GLY A 249 35.55 -3.06 -10.38
C GLY A 249 35.55 -4.16 -9.34
N LYS A 250 35.65 -5.41 -9.79
CA LYS A 250 35.86 -6.58 -8.95
C LYS A 250 37.21 -6.47 -8.24
N ASN A 251 37.25 -5.84 -7.08
CA ASN A 251 38.27 -6.13 -6.08
C ASN A 251 37.88 -7.43 -5.38
N CYS A 252 38.17 -8.57 -6.03
CA CYS A 252 38.17 -9.86 -5.37
C CYS A 252 39.36 -9.91 -4.41
N VAL A 253 39.11 -9.59 -3.13
CA VAL A 253 40.00 -9.99 -2.04
C VAL A 253 39.88 -11.50 -1.89
N VAL A 254 40.93 -12.21 -2.33
CA VAL A 254 41.09 -13.64 -2.09
C VAL A 254 41.39 -13.85 -0.61
N THR A 255 40.42 -14.36 0.16
CA THR A 255 40.68 -14.92 1.49
C THR A 255 41.21 -16.35 1.38
N PRO A 256 42.29 -16.72 2.09
CA PRO A 256 42.94 -18.01 1.92
C PRO A 256 42.17 -19.15 2.59
N THR A 257 42.01 -20.23 1.83
CA THR A 257 41.42 -21.52 2.19
C THR A 257 42.20 -22.16 3.34
N LYS A 258 41.57 -22.33 4.52
CA LYS A 258 42.10 -23.21 5.57
C LYS A 258 41.78 -24.67 5.24
N SER A 259 42.81 -25.37 4.79
CA SER A 259 42.88 -26.83 4.68
C SER A 259 42.65 -27.51 6.03
N LYS A 260 41.56 -28.28 6.18
CA LYS A 260 41.38 -29.22 7.29
C LYS A 260 42.01 -30.56 6.91
N LYS A 261 43.18 -30.80 7.52
CA LYS A 261 43.99 -32.01 7.45
C LYS A 261 43.22 -33.18 8.08
N LYS A 262 42.92 -34.22 7.30
CA LYS A 262 42.62 -35.56 7.81
C LYS A 262 43.86 -36.08 8.56
N ARG A 263 43.68 -36.60 9.76
CA ARG A 263 44.59 -37.57 10.36
C ARG A 263 43.78 -38.74 10.89
N SER A 264 44.38 -39.90 10.63
CA SER A 264 44.01 -41.28 10.90
C SER A 264 43.53 -41.57 12.31
#